data_AF-A0AA41YD77-F1
#
_entry.id   AF-A0AA41YD77-F1
#
_cell.length_a   1.000
_cell.length_b   1.000
_cell.length_c   1.000
_cell.angle_alpha   90.00
_cell.angle_beta   90.00
_cell.angle_gamma   90.00
#
_symmetry.space_group_name_H-M   'P 1'
#
loop_
_entity.id
_entity.type
_entity.pdbx_description
1 polymer ?
#
loop_
_entity_poly.entity_id
_entity_poly.type
_entity_poly.pdbx_seq_one_letter_code
_entity_poly.pdbx_strand_id
1 'polypeptide(L)'
;MRHKNLKILLIINLLFLAVISSFGQQKNTEIKETQIKKSLKNIDVIITQYKSLIESPDIPYCKAKIEILRNGKKIDSINFSEIEPVGGHYGLLVYNEIINDHIVISKFGDYDGQTIIINDKGEKFQTIGGCVSVDIENGLLFSIYNSDLAGFSVFDLNKDKEIFKMMDIDDRPREFFKYSNSRFLYKATNDETEKEAIWEIEFDMDRIMQLDLTAEDIKGKELRKLSDCKEINVNCE
;
A
#
# COMPACT_ATOMS: atom_id res chain seq x y z
N MET A 1 23.59 1.13 -93.85
CA MET A 1 24.48 1.36 -92.68
C MET A 1 23.86 0.71 -91.44
N ARG A 2 24.71 0.11 -90.61
CA ARG A 2 24.53 -0.32 -89.20
C ARG A 2 23.74 -1.59 -88.88
N HIS A 3 24.49 -2.69 -88.95
CA HIS A 3 24.79 -3.67 -87.89
C HIS A 3 23.82 -3.92 -86.72
N LYS A 4 23.48 -5.21 -86.60
CA LYS A 4 23.08 -5.97 -85.40
C LYS A 4 24.21 -6.03 -84.35
N ASN A 5 23.83 -6.12 -83.06
CA ASN A 5 24.46 -6.86 -81.94
C ASN A 5 23.63 -6.55 -80.68
N LEU A 6 22.84 -7.45 -80.07
CA LEU A 6 23.13 -8.70 -79.33
C LEU A 6 23.87 -8.49 -77.99
N LYS A 7 23.07 -8.65 -76.91
CA LYS A 7 23.35 -9.12 -75.54
C LYS A 7 24.54 -8.51 -74.77
N ILE A 8 24.28 -8.04 -73.54
CA ILE A 8 24.77 -8.66 -72.31
C ILE A 8 23.93 -8.18 -71.13
N LEU A 9 23.48 -9.18 -70.36
CA LEU A 9 22.72 -9.13 -69.13
C LEU A 9 23.71 -8.94 -67.97
N LEU A 10 23.51 -7.95 -67.10
CA LEU A 10 24.21 -7.90 -65.81
C LEU A 10 23.17 -7.76 -64.69
N ILE A 11 22.93 -8.88 -64.00
CA ILE A 11 22.13 -8.96 -62.78
C ILE A 11 23.07 -8.58 -61.62
N ILE A 12 22.82 -7.44 -60.98
CA ILE A 12 23.51 -7.06 -59.74
C ILE A 12 22.66 -7.56 -58.57
N ASN A 13 23.12 -8.62 -57.92
CA ASN A 13 22.66 -9.05 -56.60
C ASN A 13 23.18 -8.05 -55.56
N LEU A 14 22.32 -7.17 -55.04
CA LEU A 14 22.59 -6.45 -53.79
C LEU A 14 22.08 -7.30 -52.62
N LEU A 15 23.00 -7.98 -51.94
CA LEU A 15 22.76 -8.49 -50.59
C LEU A 15 22.61 -7.30 -49.63
N PHE A 16 21.39 -6.98 -49.23
CA PHE A 16 21.15 -6.21 -48.02
C PHE A 16 21.34 -7.13 -46.82
N LEU A 17 22.52 -7.04 -46.19
CA LEU A 17 22.71 -7.51 -44.82
C LEU A 17 21.93 -6.58 -43.90
N ALA A 18 20.70 -6.96 -43.58
CA ALA A 18 19.96 -6.39 -42.46
C ALA A 18 20.68 -6.82 -41.17
N VAL A 19 21.50 -5.92 -40.63
CA VAL A 19 21.99 -6.02 -39.25
C VAL A 19 20.79 -5.73 -38.36
N ILE A 20 20.06 -6.77 -38.00
CA ILE A 20 19.10 -6.73 -36.92
C ILE A 20 19.94 -6.73 -35.64
N SER A 21 20.29 -5.54 -35.15
CA SER A 21 20.69 -5.37 -33.76
C SER A 21 19.44 -5.59 -32.91
N SER A 22 19.15 -6.84 -32.60
CA SER A 22 18.27 -7.16 -31.48
C SER A 22 18.98 -6.65 -30.22
N PHE A 23 18.62 -5.45 -29.77
CA PHE A 23 18.80 -5.06 -28.38
C PHE A 23 18.03 -6.08 -27.55
N GLY A 24 18.71 -7.12 -27.10
CA GLY A 24 18.19 -7.99 -26.06
C GLY A 24 17.99 -7.12 -24.83
N GLN A 25 16.73 -6.88 -24.45
CA GLN A 25 16.43 -6.56 -23.06
C GLN A 25 16.96 -7.73 -22.24
N GLN A 26 18.10 -7.52 -21.59
CA GLN A 26 18.63 -8.43 -20.59
C GLN A 26 17.60 -8.43 -19.46
N LYS A 27 16.70 -9.41 -19.49
CA LYS A 27 15.65 -9.58 -18.50
C LYS A 27 16.37 -9.87 -17.19
N ASN A 28 16.45 -8.87 -16.31
CA ASN A 28 17.19 -9.00 -15.07
C ASN A 28 16.47 -10.05 -14.21
N THR A 29 17.05 -11.25 -14.09
CA THR A 29 16.41 -12.43 -13.47
C THR A 29 16.33 -12.33 -11.94
N GLU A 30 16.93 -11.30 -11.37
CA GLU A 30 17.10 -11.11 -9.93
C GLU A 30 15.99 -10.26 -9.29
N ILE A 31 15.18 -9.55 -10.09
CA ILE A 31 14.16 -8.62 -9.59
C ILE A 31 12.84 -8.85 -10.33
N LYS A 32 11.75 -8.97 -9.57
CA LYS A 32 10.38 -8.94 -10.08
C LYS A 32 9.79 -7.54 -9.86
N GLU A 33 9.43 -6.87 -10.95
CA GLU A 33 8.68 -5.61 -10.92
C GLU A 33 7.18 -5.88 -10.97
N THR A 34 6.43 -5.22 -10.08
CA THR A 34 4.96 -5.18 -10.10
C THR A 34 4.51 -3.73 -10.13
N GLN A 35 3.62 -3.38 -11.06
CA GLN A 35 3.06 -2.03 -11.18
C GLN A 35 1.53 -2.07 -11.06
N ILE A 36 0.99 -1.19 -10.23
CA ILE A 36 -0.45 -1.00 -10.02
C ILE A 36 -0.76 0.48 -10.29
N LYS A 37 -1.84 0.73 -11.04
CA LYS A 37 -2.38 2.07 -11.24
C LYS A 37 -3.76 2.17 -10.58
N LYS A 38 -3.95 3.21 -9.77
CA LYS A 38 -5.27 3.63 -9.28
C LYS A 38 -5.55 5.04 -9.78
N SER A 39 -6.80 5.29 -10.12
CA SER A 39 -7.22 6.57 -10.69
C SER A 39 -8.42 7.09 -9.91
N LEU A 40 -8.39 8.38 -9.62
CA LEU A 40 -9.42 9.10 -8.90
C LEU A 40 -9.58 10.49 -9.53
N LYS A 41 -10.69 10.72 -10.21
CA LYS A 41 -10.93 11.94 -10.99
C LYS A 41 -9.78 12.17 -11.97
N ASN A 42 -9.01 13.25 -11.81
CA ASN A 42 -7.85 13.58 -12.64
C ASN A 42 -6.49 13.26 -11.98
N ILE A 43 -6.53 12.54 -10.87
CA ILE A 43 -5.36 12.03 -10.15
C ILE A 43 -5.13 10.58 -10.53
N ASP A 44 -3.90 10.30 -10.92
CA ASP A 44 -3.39 8.95 -11.12
C ASP A 44 -2.33 8.65 -10.06
N VAL A 45 -2.47 7.54 -9.37
CA VAL A 45 -1.48 7.00 -8.43
C VAL A 45 -0.88 5.75 -9.04
N ILE A 46 0.42 5.81 -9.35
CA ILE A 46 1.19 4.71 -9.92
C ILE A 46 2.08 4.14 -8.82
N ILE A 47 1.83 2.90 -8.44
CA ILE A 47 2.58 2.17 -7.43
C ILE A 47 3.46 1.15 -8.14
N THR A 48 4.77 1.26 -8.00
CA THR A 48 5.73 0.27 -8.50
C THR A 48 6.46 -0.37 -7.33
N GLN A 49 6.57 -1.69 -7.34
CA GLN A 49 7.30 -2.48 -6.35
C GLN A 49 8.30 -3.38 -7.04
N TYR A 50 9.48 -3.52 -6.45
CA TYR A 50 10.58 -4.32 -6.93
C TYR A 50 10.92 -5.34 -5.85
N LYS A 51 10.56 -6.61 -6.07
CA LYS A 51 10.89 -7.72 -5.18
C LYS A 51 12.19 -8.37 -5.63
N SER A 52 13.15 -8.54 -4.72
CA SER A 52 14.31 -9.38 -4.99
C SER A 52 13.91 -10.86 -5.07
N LEU A 53 14.42 -11.55 -6.08
CA LEU A 53 14.25 -13.00 -6.25
C LEU A 53 15.47 -13.79 -5.73
N ILE A 54 16.46 -13.07 -5.18
CA ILE A 54 17.66 -13.63 -4.60
C ILE A 54 17.96 -12.97 -3.26
N GLU A 55 18.57 -13.72 -2.35
CA GLU A 55 19.10 -13.18 -1.10
C GLU A 55 20.52 -12.65 -1.37
N SER A 56 20.72 -11.34 -1.22
CA SER A 56 22.00 -10.69 -1.41
C SER A 56 22.12 -9.49 -0.46
N PRO A 57 23.27 -9.28 0.21
CA PRO A 57 23.45 -8.12 1.08
C PRO A 57 23.42 -6.78 0.33
N ASP A 58 23.63 -6.79 -0.99
CA ASP A 58 23.65 -5.58 -1.82
C ASP A 58 22.29 -5.28 -2.49
N ILE A 59 21.30 -6.17 -2.33
CA ILE A 59 19.98 -6.06 -2.96
C ILE A 59 18.90 -6.20 -1.88
N PRO A 60 18.18 -5.11 -1.55
CA PRO A 60 17.14 -5.19 -0.53
C PRO A 60 15.98 -6.07 -1.00
N TYR A 61 15.27 -6.67 -0.04
CA TYR A 61 14.20 -7.62 -0.34
C TYR A 61 13.08 -6.99 -1.16
N CYS A 62 12.74 -5.74 -0.84
CA CYS A 62 11.74 -4.99 -1.58
C CYS A 62 12.13 -3.51 -1.68
N LYS A 63 11.85 -2.90 -2.83
CA LYS A 63 11.82 -1.44 -3.00
C LYS A 63 10.45 -1.04 -3.51
N ALA A 64 9.98 0.14 -3.16
CA ALA A 64 8.72 0.63 -3.67
C ALA A 64 8.72 2.12 -3.97
N LYS A 65 7.87 2.52 -4.91
CA LYS A 65 7.68 3.90 -5.31
C LYS A 65 6.21 4.15 -5.60
N ILE A 66 5.69 5.24 -5.07
CA ILE A 66 4.35 5.75 -5.35
C ILE A 66 4.52 7.08 -6.06
N GLU A 67 3.99 7.21 -7.27
CA GLU A 67 3.97 8.45 -8.03
C GLU A 67 2.55 8.98 -8.12
N ILE A 68 2.38 10.26 -7.83
CA ILE A 68 1.09 10.94 -7.90
C ILE A 68 1.13 11.90 -9.07
N LEU A 69 0.23 11.72 -10.03
CA LEU A 69 0.14 12.50 -11.24
C LEU A 69 -1.21 13.22 -11.26
N ARG A 70 -1.21 14.47 -11.71
CA ARG A 70 -2.43 15.24 -12.02
C ARG A 70 -2.46 15.55 -13.50
N ASN A 71 -3.51 15.14 -14.20
CA ASN A 71 -3.62 15.27 -15.65
C ASN A 71 -2.37 14.71 -16.39
N GLY A 72 -1.84 13.57 -15.93
CA GLY A 72 -0.65 12.94 -16.50
C GLY A 72 0.69 13.61 -16.16
N LYS A 73 0.71 14.72 -15.41
CA LYS A 73 1.94 15.36 -14.92
C LYS A 73 2.21 14.93 -13.49
N LYS A 74 3.41 14.40 -13.21
CA LYS A 74 3.85 14.11 -11.84
C LYS A 74 3.80 15.37 -10.97
N ILE A 75 3.09 15.30 -9.86
CA ILE A 75 3.02 16.35 -8.85
C ILE A 75 3.76 15.96 -7.56
N ASP A 76 3.86 14.67 -7.26
CA ASP A 76 4.53 14.19 -6.05
C ASP A 76 4.98 12.72 -6.16
N SER A 77 5.77 12.25 -5.20
CA SER A 77 6.07 10.83 -4.98
C SER A 77 6.41 10.48 -3.53
N ILE A 78 6.34 9.18 -3.23
CA ILE A 78 6.89 8.55 -2.03
C ILE A 78 7.84 7.45 -2.50
N ASN A 79 9.03 7.36 -1.93
CA ASN A 79 10.00 6.32 -2.25
C ASN A 79 10.37 5.55 -0.99
N PHE A 80 10.37 4.23 -1.09
CA PHE A 80 10.87 3.30 -0.08
C PHE A 80 12.08 2.60 -0.69
N SER A 81 13.27 2.96 -0.23
CA SER A 81 14.54 2.46 -0.76
C SER A 81 14.80 1.00 -0.42
N GLU A 82 14.16 0.53 0.64
CA GLU A 82 14.29 -0.79 1.25
C GLU A 82 13.02 -1.03 2.07
N ILE A 83 12.50 -2.27 2.01
CA ILE A 83 11.39 -2.76 2.83
C ILE A 83 11.70 -4.21 3.20
N GLU A 84 11.97 -4.44 4.46
CA GLU A 84 12.45 -5.70 5.02
C GLU A 84 11.32 -6.52 5.66
N PRO A 85 11.33 -7.86 5.49
CA PRO A 85 10.30 -8.75 6.03
C PRO A 85 10.22 -8.78 7.55
N VAL A 86 11.32 -8.58 8.28
CA VAL A 86 11.41 -8.57 9.76
C VAL A 86 10.47 -9.54 10.51
N GLY A 87 10.23 -10.73 9.97
CA GLY A 87 9.36 -11.76 10.57
C GLY A 87 7.89 -11.75 10.15
N GLY A 88 7.50 -10.98 9.12
CA GLY A 88 6.13 -10.93 8.61
C GLY A 88 6.03 -10.48 7.15
N HIS A 89 4.83 -10.03 6.78
CA HIS A 89 4.50 -9.49 5.45
C HIS A 89 5.31 -8.21 5.16
N TYR A 90 5.70 -7.99 3.90
CA TYR A 90 6.45 -6.80 3.50
C TYR A 90 6.08 -6.29 2.11
N GLY A 91 6.21 -4.98 1.92
CA GLY A 91 5.86 -4.26 0.70
C GLY A 91 4.60 -3.44 0.86
N LEU A 92 3.95 -3.12 -0.26
CA LEU A 92 2.74 -2.31 -0.31
C LEU A 92 1.52 -3.13 -0.71
N LEU A 93 0.46 -3.04 0.09
CA LEU A 93 -0.90 -3.46 -0.23
C LEU A 93 -1.69 -2.26 -0.75
N VAL A 94 -2.18 -2.35 -1.99
CA VAL A 94 -3.05 -1.31 -2.57
C VAL A 94 -4.49 -1.78 -2.46
N TYR A 95 -5.30 -1.07 -1.67
CA TYR A 95 -6.71 -1.42 -1.52
C TYR A 95 -7.49 -1.20 -2.81
N ASN A 96 -8.42 -2.11 -3.09
CA ASN A 96 -9.10 -2.10 -4.39
C ASN A 96 -10.10 -0.96 -4.54
N GLU A 97 -10.78 -0.64 -3.45
CA GLU A 97 -11.85 0.34 -3.39
C GLU A 97 -11.32 1.76 -3.16
N ILE A 98 -12.05 2.74 -3.69
CA ILE A 98 -11.90 4.15 -3.32
C ILE A 98 -12.82 4.42 -2.14
N ILE A 99 -12.30 4.99 -1.05
CA ILE A 99 -13.07 5.26 0.17
C ILE A 99 -13.19 6.77 0.34
N ASN A 100 -14.41 7.31 0.30
CA ASN A 100 -14.69 8.74 0.42
C ASN A 100 -13.75 9.62 -0.42
N ASP A 101 -13.61 9.34 -1.71
CA ASP A 101 -12.68 10.06 -2.60
C ASP A 101 -11.19 9.96 -2.15
N HIS A 102 -10.79 8.81 -1.60
CA HIS A 102 -9.40 8.51 -1.27
C HIS A 102 -8.93 7.16 -1.81
N ILE A 103 -7.67 7.13 -2.24
CA ILE A 103 -6.91 5.90 -2.45
C ILE A 103 -6.17 5.60 -1.15
N VAL A 104 -6.31 4.37 -0.65
CA VAL A 104 -5.64 3.89 0.57
C VAL A 104 -4.62 2.82 0.20
N ILE A 105 -3.44 2.91 0.80
CA ILE A 105 -2.33 1.97 0.60
C ILE A 105 -1.73 1.68 1.98
N SER A 106 -1.42 0.43 2.27
CA SER A 106 -0.68 0.05 3.47
C SER A 106 0.72 -0.43 3.14
N LYS A 107 1.70 0.02 3.91
CA LYS A 107 3.07 -0.49 3.92
C LYS A 107 3.21 -1.47 5.08
N PHE A 108 3.83 -2.61 4.82
CA PHE A 108 4.24 -3.61 5.79
C PHE A 108 5.77 -3.81 5.71
N GLY A 109 6.38 -4.31 6.78
CA GLY A 109 7.84 -4.49 6.90
C GLY A 109 8.53 -3.40 7.72
N ASP A 110 9.84 -3.56 7.94
CA ASP A 110 10.76 -2.67 8.70
C ASP A 110 10.35 -2.31 10.14
N TYR A 111 9.39 -3.01 10.74
CA TYR A 111 8.76 -2.64 12.02
C TYR A 111 8.14 -1.23 12.03
N ASP A 112 7.83 -0.66 10.86
CA ASP A 112 7.38 0.72 10.73
C ASP A 112 6.12 0.84 9.86
N GLY A 113 5.19 -0.13 9.96
CA GLY A 113 4.00 -0.18 9.13
C GLY A 113 3.28 1.17 8.99
N GLN A 114 2.89 1.52 7.77
CA GLN A 114 2.29 2.83 7.46
C GLN A 114 0.97 2.66 6.74
N THR A 115 0.05 3.60 6.95
CA THR A 115 -1.07 3.82 6.05
C THR A 115 -0.86 5.12 5.30
N ILE A 116 -0.92 5.04 3.97
CA ILE A 116 -0.75 6.12 3.03
C ILE A 116 -2.12 6.40 2.41
N ILE A 117 -2.56 7.64 2.50
CA ILE A 117 -3.89 8.09 2.09
C ILE A 117 -3.68 9.20 1.06
N ILE A 118 -4.31 9.07 -0.11
CA ILE A 118 -4.18 10.05 -1.21
C ILE A 118 -5.59 10.50 -1.62
N ASN A 119 -5.88 11.80 -1.49
CA ASN A 119 -7.19 12.35 -1.81
C ASN A 119 -7.35 12.67 -3.31
N ASP A 120 -8.54 13.15 -3.68
CA ASP A 120 -8.88 13.53 -5.06
C ASP A 120 -8.16 14.78 -5.60
N LYS A 121 -7.47 15.52 -4.72
CA LYS A 121 -6.54 16.59 -5.10
C LYS A 121 -5.13 16.03 -5.30
N GLY A 122 -4.86 14.78 -4.94
CA GLY A 122 -3.52 14.19 -4.97
C GLY A 122 -2.63 14.66 -3.83
N GLU A 123 -3.22 15.20 -2.76
CA GLU A 123 -2.54 15.41 -1.49
C GLU A 123 -2.35 14.05 -0.82
N LYS A 124 -1.18 13.86 -0.20
CA LYS A 124 -0.82 12.61 0.45
C LYS A 124 -0.69 12.80 1.96
N PHE A 125 -1.19 11.84 2.71
CA PHE A 125 -1.13 11.78 4.15
C PHE A 125 -0.53 10.44 4.55
N GLN A 126 0.33 10.44 5.56
CA GLN A 126 0.97 9.24 6.09
C GLN A 126 0.76 9.18 7.60
N THR A 127 0.35 8.02 8.07
CA THR A 127 0.19 7.72 9.50
C THR A 127 0.74 6.32 9.78
N ILE A 128 0.95 6.00 11.06
CA ILE A 128 1.21 4.63 11.48
C ILE A 128 0.07 3.72 11.01
N GLY A 129 0.39 2.50 10.61
CA GLY A 129 -0.64 1.64 10.09
C GLY A 129 -0.14 0.29 9.62
N GLY A 130 -0.89 -0.26 8.67
CA GLY A 130 -0.83 -1.67 8.29
C GLY A 130 -2.24 -2.13 8.00
N CYS A 131 -2.90 -2.75 8.97
CA CYS A 131 -4.30 -3.13 8.77
C CYS A 131 -5.26 -1.97 8.92
N VAL A 132 -6.20 -1.87 7.97
CA VAL A 132 -7.16 -0.77 7.93
C VAL A 132 -8.60 -1.25 8.05
N SER A 133 -9.38 -0.55 8.88
CA SER A 133 -10.84 -0.65 8.96
C SER A 133 -11.49 0.72 8.74
N VAL A 134 -12.74 0.75 8.28
CA VAL A 134 -13.41 2.00 7.93
C VAL A 134 -14.82 2.10 8.52
N ASP A 135 -15.18 3.30 8.93
CA ASP A 135 -16.55 3.74 9.15
C ASP A 135 -16.95 4.69 8.02
N ILE A 136 -17.60 4.15 6.99
CA ILE A 136 -17.96 4.91 5.78
C ILE A 136 -18.92 6.05 6.11
N GLU A 137 -19.87 5.82 7.02
CA GLU A 137 -20.92 6.79 7.36
C GLU A 137 -20.34 8.06 7.96
N ASN A 138 -19.33 7.92 8.84
CA ASN A 138 -18.66 9.05 9.47
C ASN A 138 -17.38 9.48 8.72
N GLY A 139 -16.99 8.76 7.67
CA GLY A 139 -15.76 9.01 6.92
C GLY A 139 -14.50 8.85 7.76
N LEU A 140 -14.44 7.83 8.61
CA LEU A 140 -13.28 7.55 9.46
C LEU A 140 -12.52 6.31 8.97
N LEU A 141 -11.20 6.40 9.01
CA LEU A 141 -10.28 5.32 8.69
C LEU A 141 -9.43 5.01 9.91
N PHE A 142 -9.47 3.75 10.35
CA PHE A 142 -8.76 3.25 11.51
C PHE A 142 -7.62 2.36 11.05
N SER A 143 -6.40 2.65 11.51
CA SER A 143 -5.19 1.92 11.13
C SER A 143 -4.51 1.31 12.35
N ILE A 144 -4.35 -0.01 12.37
CA ILE A 144 -3.57 -0.71 13.40
C ILE A 144 -2.10 -0.67 13.01
N TYR A 145 -1.23 -0.29 13.96
CA TYR A 145 0.20 -0.22 13.72
C TYR A 145 0.81 -1.62 13.60
N ASN A 146 1.28 -1.94 12.40
CA ASN A 146 2.01 -3.16 12.12
C ASN A 146 3.50 -2.92 12.38
N SER A 147 3.89 -3.10 13.64
CA SER A 147 5.20 -2.80 14.20
C SER A 147 5.46 -3.73 15.39
N ASP A 148 6.71 -3.77 15.87
CA ASP A 148 7.04 -4.37 17.16
C ASP A 148 6.33 -3.64 18.30
N LEU A 149 6.14 -2.33 18.17
CA LEU A 149 5.31 -1.54 19.08
C LEU A 149 3.82 -1.68 18.73
N ALA A 150 2.98 -1.67 19.77
CA ALA A 150 1.55 -1.60 19.62
C ALA A 150 1.09 -0.13 19.48
N GLY A 151 0.06 0.09 18.68
CA GLY A 151 -0.46 1.42 18.41
C GLY A 151 -1.54 1.42 17.34
N PHE A 152 -2.16 2.57 17.15
CA PHE A 152 -3.12 2.80 16.08
C PHE A 152 -3.31 4.30 15.81
N SER A 153 -3.91 4.60 14.67
CA SER A 153 -4.35 5.95 14.33
C SER A 153 -5.76 5.95 13.77
N VAL A 154 -6.38 7.13 13.82
CA VAL A 154 -7.68 7.42 13.20
C VAL A 154 -7.54 8.66 12.34
N PHE A 155 -7.91 8.51 11.07
CA PHE A 155 -7.91 9.57 10.08
C PHE A 155 -9.34 9.91 9.67
N ASP A 156 -9.67 11.21 9.70
CA ASP A 156 -10.93 11.76 9.22
C ASP A 156 -10.79 12.10 7.73
N LEU A 157 -11.42 11.28 6.89
CA LEU A 157 -11.42 11.40 5.43
C LEU A 157 -12.26 12.60 4.95
N ASN A 158 -13.16 13.12 5.77
CA ASN A 158 -13.94 14.32 5.40
C ASN A 158 -13.14 15.61 5.66
N LYS A 159 -12.14 15.55 6.56
CA LYS A 159 -11.29 16.69 6.94
C LYS A 159 -9.86 16.58 6.44
N ASP A 160 -9.51 15.49 5.75
CA ASP A 160 -8.15 15.19 5.30
C ASP A 160 -7.12 15.27 6.47
N LYS A 161 -7.45 14.70 7.64
CA LYS A 161 -6.64 14.89 8.86
C LYS A 161 -6.59 13.67 9.78
N GLU A 162 -5.41 13.37 10.32
CA GLU A 162 -5.25 12.50 11.51
C GLU A 162 -5.88 13.18 12.73
N ILE A 163 -6.92 12.56 13.29
CA ILE A 163 -7.65 13.08 14.45
C ILE A 163 -7.28 12.38 15.74
N PHE A 164 -6.62 11.22 15.66
CA PHE A 164 -6.16 10.48 16.83
C PHE A 164 -4.96 9.61 16.46
N LYS A 165 -3.99 9.51 17.37
CA LYS A 165 -2.86 8.59 17.24
C LYS A 165 -2.32 8.20 18.61
N MET A 166 -2.13 6.90 18.81
CA MET A 166 -1.41 6.35 19.96
C MET A 166 -0.37 5.34 19.49
N MET A 167 0.78 5.37 20.14
CA MET A 167 1.91 4.48 19.92
C MET A 167 2.42 4.02 21.27
N ASP A 168 3.09 2.87 21.30
CA ASP A 168 3.69 2.30 22.50
C ASP A 168 2.67 2.08 23.62
N ILE A 169 1.54 1.46 23.26
CA ILE A 169 0.49 1.05 24.20
C ILE A 169 0.65 -0.43 24.56
N ASP A 170 0.43 -0.80 25.82
CA ASP A 170 0.63 -2.19 26.28
C ASP A 170 -0.30 -3.19 25.59
N ASP A 171 -1.54 -2.78 25.34
CA ASP A 171 -2.60 -3.61 24.78
C ASP A 171 -2.70 -3.36 23.27
N ARG A 172 -2.27 -4.34 22.45
CA ARG A 172 -2.26 -4.21 21.00
C ARG A 172 -3.66 -4.28 20.41
N PRO A 173 -4.13 -3.24 19.69
CA PRO A 173 -5.40 -3.29 18.98
C PRO A 173 -5.40 -4.41 17.94
N ARG A 174 -6.49 -5.16 17.91
CA ARG A 174 -6.72 -6.25 16.94
C ARG A 174 -7.89 -5.94 16.00
N GLU A 175 -8.94 -5.32 16.54
CA GLU A 175 -10.19 -5.06 15.81
C GLU A 175 -10.86 -3.79 16.35
N PHE A 176 -11.51 -3.02 15.47
CA PHE A 176 -12.30 -1.84 15.82
C PHE A 176 -13.80 -2.08 15.62
N PHE A 177 -14.62 -1.42 16.43
CA PHE A 177 -16.06 -1.60 16.49
C PHE A 177 -16.76 -0.24 16.57
N LYS A 178 -17.93 -0.12 15.93
CA LYS A 178 -18.83 1.02 16.06
C LYS A 178 -19.94 0.70 17.05
N TYR A 179 -19.84 1.24 18.27
CA TYR A 179 -20.86 1.01 19.29
C TYR A 179 -22.07 1.94 19.12
N SER A 180 -21.83 3.19 18.71
CA SER A 180 -22.85 4.15 18.28
C SER A 180 -22.23 5.13 17.27
N ASN A 181 -23.00 6.11 16.77
CA ASN A 181 -22.52 7.06 15.76
C ASN A 181 -21.25 7.83 16.16
N SER A 182 -21.01 8.03 17.45
CA SER A 182 -19.86 8.78 17.96
C SER A 182 -19.01 7.98 18.94
N ARG A 183 -19.28 6.68 19.11
CA ARG A 183 -18.63 5.84 20.11
C ARG A 183 -17.98 4.64 19.44
N PHE A 184 -16.66 4.59 19.53
CA PHE A 184 -15.84 3.55 18.94
C PHE A 184 -15.12 2.76 20.01
N LEU A 185 -15.08 1.45 19.81
CA LEU A 185 -14.37 0.53 20.69
C LEU A 185 -13.27 -0.18 19.91
N TYR A 186 -12.29 -0.69 20.60
CA TYR A 186 -11.37 -1.67 20.05
C TYR A 186 -11.17 -2.84 20.99
N LYS A 187 -11.04 -4.03 20.42
CA LYS A 187 -10.55 -5.21 21.12
C LYS A 187 -9.04 -5.22 21.01
N ALA A 188 -8.37 -5.40 22.13
CA ALA A 188 -6.93 -5.51 22.21
C ALA A 188 -6.49 -6.77 22.93
N THR A 189 -5.24 -7.16 22.68
CA THR A 189 -4.57 -8.26 23.36
C THR A 189 -3.26 -7.74 23.92
N ASN A 190 -3.02 -7.99 25.19
CA ASN A 190 -1.73 -7.72 25.82
C ASN A 190 -0.70 -8.74 25.32
N ASP A 191 0.38 -8.28 24.68
CA ASP A 191 1.33 -9.18 24.03
C ASP A 191 2.14 -10.03 25.04
N GLU A 192 2.23 -9.62 26.31
CA GLU A 192 2.95 -10.38 27.36
C GLU A 192 2.06 -11.40 28.09
N THR A 193 0.81 -11.04 28.35
CA THR A 193 -0.10 -11.85 29.20
C THR A 193 -1.17 -12.59 28.41
N GLU A 194 -1.29 -12.32 27.10
CA GLU A 194 -2.33 -12.82 26.19
C GLU A 194 -3.76 -12.47 26.61
N LYS A 195 -3.93 -11.58 27.59
CA LYS A 195 -5.25 -11.15 28.06
C LYS A 195 -5.91 -10.23 27.03
N GLU A 196 -7.18 -10.49 26.78
CA GLU A 196 -8.02 -9.63 25.95
C GLU A 196 -8.72 -8.55 26.79
N ALA A 197 -8.87 -7.37 26.21
CA ALA A 197 -9.59 -6.25 26.80
C ALA A 197 -10.34 -5.48 25.73
N ILE A 198 -11.47 -4.88 26.13
CA ILE A 198 -12.24 -3.95 25.30
C ILE A 198 -11.99 -2.54 25.80
N TRP A 199 -11.65 -1.66 24.87
CA TRP A 199 -11.32 -0.27 25.14
C TRP A 199 -12.24 0.66 24.35
N GLU A 200 -12.54 1.82 24.92
CA GLU A 200 -13.27 2.92 24.28
C GLU A 200 -12.32 4.03 23.84
N ILE A 201 -12.63 4.65 22.70
CA ILE A 201 -11.91 5.80 22.17
C ILE A 201 -12.79 7.04 22.26
N GLU A 202 -12.30 8.08 22.92
CA GLU A 202 -12.96 9.39 23.02
C GLU A 202 -12.05 10.45 22.35
N PHE A 203 -12.32 10.73 21.08
CA PHE A 203 -11.49 11.64 20.26
C PHE A 203 -11.38 13.04 20.84
N ASP A 204 -12.48 13.62 21.32
CA ASP A 204 -12.51 15.01 21.81
C ASP A 204 -11.64 15.24 23.06
N MET A 205 -11.35 14.18 23.80
CA MET A 205 -10.55 14.24 25.03
C MET A 205 -9.17 13.59 24.86
N ASP A 206 -8.82 13.15 23.64
CA ASP A 206 -7.64 12.35 23.35
C ASP A 206 -7.45 11.19 24.37
N ARG A 207 -8.55 10.51 24.71
CA ARG A 207 -8.58 9.54 25.81
C ARG A 207 -8.98 8.15 25.33
N ILE A 208 -8.36 7.13 25.94
CA ILE A 208 -8.83 5.75 25.91
C ILE A 208 -9.21 5.27 27.31
N MET A 209 -10.20 4.39 27.40
CA MET A 209 -10.65 3.81 28.67
C MET A 209 -11.00 2.34 28.50
N GLN A 210 -10.45 1.50 29.36
CA GLN A 210 -10.82 0.09 29.40
C GLN A 210 -12.25 -0.06 29.95
N LEU A 211 -13.03 -0.91 29.32
CA LEU A 211 -14.41 -1.20 29.72
C LEU A 211 -14.51 -2.61 30.30
N ASP A 212 -15.46 -2.79 31.22
CA ASP A 212 -15.88 -4.11 31.70
C ASP A 212 -16.89 -4.70 30.71
N LEU A 213 -16.40 -5.08 29.53
CA LEU A 213 -17.15 -5.70 28.43
C LEU A 213 -16.41 -6.94 27.90
N THR A 214 -17.14 -7.87 27.31
CA THR A 214 -16.58 -9.04 26.61
C THR A 214 -16.76 -8.96 25.09
N ALA A 215 -16.17 -9.91 24.36
CA ALA A 215 -16.31 -10.00 22.90
C ALA A 215 -17.77 -10.18 22.46
N GLU A 216 -18.59 -10.85 23.27
CA GLU A 216 -20.02 -11.07 23.03
C GLU A 216 -20.82 -9.76 23.02
N ASP A 217 -20.46 -8.78 23.86
CA ASP A 217 -21.18 -7.49 23.98
C ASP A 217 -21.04 -6.59 22.73
N ILE A 218 -19.98 -6.83 21.95
CA ILE A 218 -19.60 -6.04 20.78
C ILE A 218 -19.74 -6.80 19.46
N LYS A 219 -20.15 -8.08 19.52
CA LYS A 219 -20.32 -8.93 18.35
C LYS A 219 -21.30 -8.32 17.34
N GLY A 220 -20.93 -8.33 16.05
CA GLY A 220 -21.75 -7.80 14.96
C GLY A 220 -21.67 -6.28 14.80
N LYS A 221 -20.79 -5.61 15.56
CA LYS A 221 -20.53 -4.17 15.48
C LYS A 221 -19.16 -3.85 14.88
N GLU A 222 -18.50 -4.85 14.30
CA GLU A 222 -17.17 -4.74 13.71
C GLU A 222 -17.18 -3.66 12.62
N LEU A 223 -16.17 -2.80 12.63
CA LEU A 223 -15.93 -1.94 11.48
C LEU A 223 -15.55 -2.78 10.28
N ARG A 224 -15.93 -2.29 9.10
CA ARG A 224 -15.60 -2.96 7.84
C ARG A 224 -14.09 -2.92 7.63
N LYS A 225 -13.45 -4.10 7.62
CA LYS A 225 -12.03 -4.25 7.31
C LYS A 225 -11.81 -4.10 5.80
N LEU A 226 -10.75 -3.39 5.40
CA LEU A 226 -10.34 -3.31 3.99
C LEU A 226 -9.45 -4.49 3.57
N SER A 227 -8.85 -5.18 4.54
CA SER A 227 -8.10 -6.43 4.37
C SER A 227 -8.23 -7.31 5.60
N ASP A 228 -8.05 -8.62 5.43
CA ASP A 228 -7.76 -9.49 6.56
C ASP A 228 -6.27 -9.36 6.93
N CYS A 229 -6.00 -9.04 8.19
CA CYS A 229 -4.65 -8.95 8.73
C CYS A 229 -3.91 -10.29 8.78
N LYS A 230 -4.64 -11.39 8.66
CA LYS A 230 -4.08 -12.75 8.68
C LYS A 230 -3.72 -13.26 7.28
N GLU A 231 -4.31 -12.66 6.25
CA GLU A 231 -4.13 -13.05 4.85
C GLU A 231 -3.76 -11.82 4.02
N ILE A 232 -2.66 -11.17 4.39
CA ILE A 232 -2.19 -9.97 3.70
C ILE A 232 -1.51 -10.41 2.41
N ASN A 233 -2.13 -10.11 1.26
CA ASN A 233 -1.50 -10.33 -0.04
C ASN A 233 -0.71 -9.07 -0.45
N VAL A 234 0.50 -8.94 0.08
CA VAL A 234 1.44 -7.89 -0.34
C VAL A 234 2.24 -8.33 -1.56
N ASN A 235 2.55 -7.39 -2.46
CA ASN A 235 3.18 -7.74 -3.74
C ASN A 235 4.65 -8.18 -3.65
N CYS A 236 5.33 -7.87 -2.54
CA CYS A 236 6.71 -8.29 -2.30
C CYS A 236 6.81 -9.63 -1.56
N GLU A 237 5.71 -10.21 -1.09
CA GLU A 237 5.70 -11.55 -0.46
C GLU A 237 5.65 -12.71 -1.47
#